data_AF-A0A5B0HL66-F1
#
_entry.id   AF-A0A5B0HL66-F1
#
_cell.length_a   1.000
_cell.length_b   1.000
_cell.length_c   1.000
_cell.angle_alpha   90.00
_cell.angle_beta   90.00
_cell.angle_gamma   90.00
#
_symmetry.space_group_name_H-M   'P 1'
#
loop_
_entity.id
_entity.type
_entity.pdbx_description
1 polymer ?
#
loop_
_entity_poly.entity_id
_entity_poly.type
_entity_poly.pdbx_seq_one_letter_code
_entity_poly.pdbx_strand_id
1 'polypeptide(L)'
;MFPMNVKASEQIAVLGTVNPSSQAAGAAVSGWISVLQFQKFLALIMVGAIGASGTVDAKIQQAQDASGTAAKDVTGKAITQLAAAGGGNVQVAINLDVQELDTNNGFAYIQLSVTTAVAASLTAAMVLGFNPRFAPASDFNAATVPQIVG
;
A
#
# COMPACT_ATOMS: atom_id res chain seq x y z
N MET A 1 12.96 5.40 22.44
CA MET A 1 11.97 6.31 23.06
C MET A 1 11.41 7.20 21.96
N PHE A 2 10.11 7.11 21.66
CA PHE A 2 9.49 8.03 20.71
C PHE A 2 9.42 9.42 21.38
N PRO A 3 9.85 10.50 20.69
CA PRO A 3 9.73 11.85 21.25
C PRO A 3 8.24 12.16 21.51
N MET A 4 7.88 12.42 22.76
CA MET A 4 6.48 12.53 23.23
C MET A 4 5.75 13.82 22.79
N ASN A 5 6.38 14.68 21.99
CA ASN A 5 5.81 15.96 21.51
C ASN A 5 5.81 16.10 19.98
N VAL A 6 5.93 15.00 19.25
CA VAL A 6 5.87 14.98 17.78
C VAL A 6 4.48 14.54 17.35
N LYS A 7 3.85 15.23 16.39
CA LYS A 7 2.52 14.87 15.91
C LYS A 7 2.58 13.54 15.17
N ALA A 8 1.52 12.72 15.26
CA ALA A 8 1.47 11.45 14.52
C ALA A 8 1.63 11.66 13.00
N SER A 9 1.08 12.75 12.47
CA SER A 9 1.22 13.17 11.07
C SER A 9 2.65 13.56 10.67
N GLU A 10 3.53 13.87 11.63
CA GLU A 10 4.95 14.13 11.38
C GLU A 10 5.77 12.83 11.35
N GLN A 11 5.19 11.71 11.83
CA GLN A 11 5.85 10.40 11.89
C GLN A 11 5.40 9.45 10.79
N ILE A 12 4.17 9.63 10.28
CA ILE A 12 3.54 8.74 9.29
C ILE A 12 2.99 9.58 8.14
N ALA A 13 3.25 9.13 6.91
CA ALA A 13 2.71 9.73 5.70
C ALA A 13 1.80 8.75 4.96
N VAL A 14 0.73 9.25 4.35
CA VAL A 14 -0.06 8.52 3.36
C VAL A 14 0.58 8.73 1.99
N LEU A 15 1.17 7.68 1.42
CA LEU A 15 1.98 7.79 0.19
C LEU A 15 1.20 7.46 -1.09
N GLY A 16 0.16 6.64 -0.96
CA GLY A 16 -0.72 6.28 -2.07
C GLY A 16 -1.93 5.51 -1.57
N THR A 17 -3.00 5.51 -2.37
CA THR A 17 -4.27 4.90 -1.99
C THR A 17 -4.87 4.13 -3.15
N VAL A 18 -5.56 3.03 -2.82
CA VAL A 18 -6.61 2.47 -3.68
C VAL A 18 -7.93 2.98 -3.12
N ASN A 19 -8.60 3.82 -3.90
CA ASN A 19 -9.80 4.51 -3.43
C ASN A 19 -10.90 3.50 -3.05
N PRO A 20 -11.66 3.76 -1.98
CA PRO A 20 -12.79 2.92 -1.58
C PRO A 20 -13.78 2.78 -2.72
N SER A 21 -14.09 1.53 -3.09
CA SER A 21 -15.05 1.24 -4.15
C SER A 21 -15.64 -0.16 -4.02
N SER A 22 -16.76 -0.38 -4.72
CA SER A 22 -17.15 -1.73 -5.11
C SER A 22 -16.36 -2.08 -6.36
N GLN A 23 -15.24 -2.74 -6.16
CA GLN A 23 -14.29 -3.05 -7.21
C GLN A 23 -14.80 -4.25 -8.02
N ALA A 24 -14.94 -4.07 -9.34
CA ALA A 24 -15.19 -5.15 -10.28
C ALA A 24 -13.89 -5.93 -10.56
N ALA A 25 -14.03 -7.13 -11.13
CA ALA A 25 -12.92 -8.00 -11.48
C ALA A 25 -11.75 -7.27 -12.12
N GLY A 26 -10.55 -7.46 -11.56
CA GLY A 26 -9.32 -6.84 -12.02
C GLY A 26 -8.48 -6.24 -10.90
N ALA A 27 -7.35 -5.66 -11.29
CA ALA A 27 -6.40 -5.02 -10.39
C ALA A 27 -6.64 -3.52 -10.28
N ALA A 28 -6.70 -3.01 -9.06
CA ALA A 28 -6.58 -1.59 -8.74
C ALA A 28 -5.26 -1.37 -8.01
N VAL A 29 -4.60 -0.27 -8.34
CA VAL A 29 -3.23 -0.01 -7.91
C VAL A 29 -3.09 1.37 -7.29
N SER A 30 -2.14 1.53 -6.36
CA SER A 30 -1.91 2.78 -5.63
C SER A 30 -1.20 3.88 -6.42
N GLY A 31 -0.72 3.60 -7.64
CA GLY A 31 0.34 4.38 -8.28
C GLY A 31 1.74 3.99 -7.77
N TRP A 32 2.78 4.30 -8.55
CA TRP A 32 4.18 4.04 -8.18
C TRP A 32 4.66 5.09 -7.17
N ILE A 33 5.28 4.63 -6.09
CA ILE A 33 5.71 5.43 -4.95
C ILE A 33 7.22 5.27 -4.81
N SER A 34 7.96 6.38 -4.78
CA SER A 34 9.41 6.35 -4.54
C SER A 34 9.71 5.94 -3.09
N VAL A 35 10.67 5.05 -2.90
CA VAL A 35 11.06 4.59 -1.56
C VAL A 35 12.15 5.45 -0.92
N LEU A 36 12.68 6.44 -1.62
CA LEU A 36 13.86 7.19 -1.17
C LEU A 36 13.65 7.96 0.15
N GLN A 37 12.41 8.37 0.41
CA GLN A 37 12.04 9.25 1.51
C GLN A 37 11.80 8.52 2.84
N PHE A 38 11.50 7.22 2.80
CA PHE A 38 11.09 6.41 3.96
C PHE A 38 11.90 5.12 4.05
N GLN A 39 12.08 4.59 5.25
CA GLN A 39 12.78 3.31 5.44
C GLN A 39 11.82 2.13 5.51
N LYS A 40 10.59 2.38 5.98
CA LYS A 40 9.61 1.33 6.25
C LYS A 40 8.26 1.72 5.68
N PHE A 41 7.55 0.73 5.18
CA PHE A 41 6.23 0.90 4.57
C PHE A 41 5.24 -0.12 5.15
N LEU A 42 3.99 0.31 5.25
CA LEU A 42 2.86 -0.56 5.55
C LEU A 42 1.80 -0.35 4.48
N ALA A 43 1.46 -1.39 3.74
CA ALA A 43 0.20 -1.41 3.00
C ALA A 43 -0.90 -1.93 3.92
N LEU A 44 -1.92 -1.12 4.14
CA LEU A 44 -3.12 -1.48 4.86
C LEU A 44 -4.28 -1.62 3.86
N ILE A 45 -4.83 -2.83 3.78
CA ILE A 45 -5.96 -3.17 2.92
C ILE A 45 -7.16 -3.43 3.81
N MET A 46 -8.27 -2.77 3.51
CA MET A 46 -9.56 -2.98 4.15
C MET A 46 -10.49 -3.61 3.12
N VAL A 47 -10.98 -4.81 3.44
CA VAL A 47 -11.89 -5.57 2.59
C VAL A 47 -13.23 -5.65 3.28
N GLY A 48 -14.28 -5.13 2.62
CA GLY A 48 -15.66 -5.26 3.08
C GLY A 48 -16.28 -6.57 2.58
N ALA A 49 -17.56 -6.53 2.24
CA ALA A 49 -18.23 -7.69 1.66
C ALA A 49 -17.58 -8.10 0.32
N ILE A 50 -17.33 -9.40 0.18
CA ILE A 50 -16.88 -10.04 -1.05
C ILE A 50 -18.10 -10.72 -1.67
N GLY A 51 -18.36 -10.49 -2.95
CA GLY A 51 -19.45 -11.16 -3.66
C GLY A 51 -19.29 -12.68 -3.66
N ALA A 52 -20.39 -13.41 -3.85
CA ALA A 52 -20.38 -14.88 -3.81
C ALA A 52 -19.34 -15.45 -4.80
N SER A 53 -18.55 -16.42 -4.34
CA SER A 53 -17.41 -17.00 -5.09
C SER A 53 -16.33 -15.99 -5.53
N GLY A 54 -16.34 -14.77 -4.99
CA GLY A 54 -15.30 -13.79 -5.18
C GLY A 54 -14.09 -14.06 -4.31
N THR A 55 -12.95 -13.51 -4.74
CA THR A 55 -11.71 -13.49 -3.98
C THR A 55 -11.04 -12.13 -4.09
N VAL A 56 -10.26 -11.79 -3.07
CA VAL A 56 -9.41 -10.61 -3.01
C VAL A 56 -7.98 -11.04 -2.74
N ASP A 57 -7.08 -10.62 -3.62
CA ASP A 57 -5.65 -10.78 -3.50
C ASP A 57 -5.00 -9.41 -3.41
N ALA A 58 -3.90 -9.29 -2.67
CA ALA A 58 -3.13 -8.06 -2.55
C ALA A 58 -1.65 -8.36 -2.47
N LYS A 59 -0.84 -7.52 -3.12
CA LYS A 59 0.61 -7.67 -3.15
C LYS A 59 1.34 -6.36 -3.36
N ILE A 60 2.59 -6.32 -2.92
CA ILE A 60 3.52 -5.23 -3.25
C ILE A 60 4.30 -5.58 -4.51
N GLN A 61 4.35 -4.63 -5.42
CA GLN A 61 5.17 -4.67 -6.62
C GLN A 61 6.28 -3.63 -6.50
N GLN A 62 7.39 -3.87 -7.19
CA GLN A 62 8.54 -2.98 -7.27
C GLN A 62 8.85 -2.64 -8.73
N ALA A 63 9.37 -1.44 -8.97
CA ALA A 63 9.84 -0.98 -10.26
C ALA A 63 11.13 -0.14 -10.14
N GLN A 64 11.82 0.04 -11.27
CA GLN A 64 13.03 0.88 -11.35
C GLN A 64 12.70 2.38 -11.40
N ASP A 65 11.52 2.74 -11.91
CA ASP A 65 11.09 4.13 -12.06
C ASP A 65 9.59 4.32 -11.78
N ALA A 66 9.16 5.59 -11.83
CA ALA A 66 7.76 5.98 -11.64
C ALA A 66 6.83 5.56 -12.78
N SER A 67 7.36 5.01 -13.89
CA SER A 67 6.57 4.50 -15.03
C SER A 67 6.34 2.99 -14.95
N GLY A 68 6.95 2.30 -13.97
CA GLY A 68 6.81 0.86 -13.81
C GLY A 68 7.82 0.04 -14.62
N THR A 69 8.96 0.61 -15.00
CA THR A 69 10.00 -0.13 -15.73
C THR A 69 10.44 -1.37 -14.94
N ALA A 70 10.46 -2.51 -15.63
CA ALA A 70 10.79 -3.82 -15.10
C ALA A 70 9.93 -4.27 -13.91
N ALA A 71 8.69 -3.79 -13.82
CA ALA A 71 7.77 -4.09 -12.72
C ALA A 71 7.69 -5.59 -12.41
N LYS A 72 7.89 -5.94 -11.14
CA LYS A 72 7.76 -7.31 -10.63
C LYS A 72 7.23 -7.33 -9.21
N ASP A 73 6.71 -8.47 -8.78
CA ASP A 73 6.25 -8.64 -7.41
C ASP A 73 7.46 -8.68 -6.44
N VAL A 74 7.28 -8.16 -5.23
CA VAL A 74 8.26 -8.33 -4.15
C VAL A 74 8.02 -9.70 -3.50
N THR A 75 9.05 -10.54 -3.49
CA THR A 75 8.98 -11.90 -2.95
C THR A 75 8.50 -11.90 -1.50
N GLY A 76 7.49 -12.72 -1.19
CA GLY A 76 6.94 -12.85 0.17
C GLY A 76 6.05 -11.67 0.60
N LYS A 77 5.75 -10.72 -0.29
CA LYS A 77 4.89 -9.55 -0.01
C LYS A 77 3.53 -9.63 -0.70
N ALA A 78 2.98 -10.84 -0.74
CA ALA A 78 1.61 -11.10 -1.16
C ALA A 78 0.83 -11.68 0.03
N ILE A 79 -0.44 -11.33 0.13
CA ILE A 79 -1.33 -11.92 1.14
C ILE A 79 -1.73 -13.32 0.72
N THR A 80 -2.14 -14.14 1.68
CA THR A 80 -2.97 -15.31 1.37
C THR A 80 -4.31 -14.82 0.84
N GLN A 81 -4.78 -15.42 -0.26
CA GLN A 81 -6.05 -15.06 -0.89
C GLN A 81 -7.20 -15.04 0.12
N LEU A 82 -7.98 -13.96 0.11
CA LEU A 82 -9.22 -13.86 0.86
C LEU A 82 -10.37 -14.36 -0.01
N ALA A 83 -11.10 -15.36 0.45
CA ALA A 83 -12.30 -15.85 -0.21
C ALA A 83 -13.56 -15.32 0.49
N ALA A 84 -14.68 -15.26 -0.24
CA ALA A 84 -15.96 -14.82 0.33
C ALA A 84 -16.35 -15.55 1.63
N ALA A 85 -15.95 -16.82 1.77
CA ALA A 85 -16.11 -17.59 3.00
C ALA A 85 -15.12 -17.11 4.08
N GLY A 86 -15.51 -16.07 4.83
CA GLY A 86 -14.77 -15.60 6.00
C GLY A 86 -13.65 -14.58 5.72
N GLY A 87 -13.39 -14.24 4.45
CA GLY A 87 -12.43 -13.20 4.06
C GLY A 87 -13.03 -11.81 3.88
N GLY A 88 -14.34 -11.64 4.12
CA GLY A 88 -15.01 -10.33 4.05
C GLY A 88 -15.06 -9.62 5.41
N ASN A 89 -15.12 -8.29 5.39
CA ASN A 89 -15.13 -7.41 6.57
C ASN A 89 -13.87 -7.56 7.44
N VAL A 90 -12.70 -7.63 6.80
CA VAL A 90 -11.39 -7.84 7.45
C VAL A 90 -10.39 -6.76 7.05
N GLN A 91 -9.28 -6.70 7.79
CA GLN A 91 -8.13 -5.85 7.48
C GLN A 91 -6.90 -6.73 7.30
N VAL A 92 -6.09 -6.40 6.30
CA VAL A 92 -4.82 -7.07 6.03
C VAL A 92 -3.71 -6.05 5.93
N ALA A 93 -2.57 -6.40 6.51
CA ALA A 93 -1.39 -5.54 6.58
C ALA A 93 -0.20 -6.25 5.92
N ILE A 94 0.50 -5.55 5.03
CA ILE A 94 1.75 -6.01 4.42
C ILE A 94 2.86 -5.03 4.82
N ASN A 95 3.81 -5.51 5.63
CA ASN A 95 5.01 -4.73 5.97
C ASN A 95 6.08 -4.89 4.89
N LEU A 96 6.79 -3.81 4.61
CA LEU A 96 7.92 -3.78 3.70
C LEU A 96 9.04 -2.90 4.26
N ASP A 97 10.25 -3.42 4.28
CA ASP A 97 11.47 -2.65 4.47
C ASP A 97 12.14 -2.39 3.11
N VAL A 98 12.80 -1.24 2.93
CA VAL A 98 13.56 -0.91 1.71
C VAL A 98 14.59 -2.00 1.39
N GLN A 99 15.16 -2.64 2.41
CA GLN A 99 16.16 -3.70 2.25
C GLN A 99 15.62 -4.97 1.57
N GLU A 100 14.29 -5.15 1.55
CA GLU A 100 13.64 -6.30 0.90
C GLU A 100 13.42 -6.07 -0.60
N LEU A 101 13.76 -4.89 -1.10
CA LEU A 101 13.72 -4.55 -2.53
C LEU A 101 15.00 -4.99 -3.23
N ASP A 102 14.89 -5.22 -4.54
CA ASP A 102 16.03 -5.54 -5.40
C ASP A 102 16.84 -4.27 -5.75
N THR A 103 17.37 -3.64 -4.70
CA THR A 103 18.10 -2.37 -4.79
C THR A 103 19.40 -2.51 -5.59
N ASN A 104 20.03 -3.69 -5.57
CA ASN A 104 21.19 -4.01 -6.40
C ASN A 104 20.90 -3.88 -7.90
N ASN A 105 19.65 -4.13 -8.32
CA ASN A 105 19.22 -4.03 -9.71
C ASN A 105 18.46 -2.71 -9.98
N GLY A 106 18.59 -1.72 -9.11
CA GLY A 106 18.07 -0.37 -9.30
C GLY A 106 16.57 -0.22 -9.02
N PHE A 107 15.92 -1.17 -8.34
CA PHE A 107 14.51 -1.04 -7.97
C PHE A 107 14.36 -0.04 -6.81
N ALA A 108 13.61 1.04 -7.05
CA ALA A 108 13.48 2.18 -6.15
C ALA A 108 12.04 2.70 -6.01
N TYR A 109 11.07 2.01 -6.62
CA TYR A 109 9.66 2.35 -6.57
C TYR A 109 8.85 1.15 -6.15
N ILE A 110 7.77 1.38 -5.41
CA ILE A 110 6.83 0.36 -4.96
C ILE A 110 5.40 0.75 -5.31
N GLN A 111 4.54 -0.24 -5.41
CA GLN A 111 3.11 -0.03 -5.60
C GLN A 111 2.35 -1.15 -4.89
N LEU A 112 1.21 -0.81 -4.28
CA LEU A 112 0.24 -1.79 -3.83
C LEU A 112 -0.70 -2.13 -4.99
N SER A 113 -0.88 -3.42 -5.26
CA SER A 113 -1.89 -3.95 -6.18
C SER A 113 -2.90 -4.76 -5.40
N VAL A 114 -4.18 -4.40 -5.53
CA VAL A 114 -5.34 -5.13 -4.97
C VAL A 114 -6.16 -5.66 -6.12
N THR A 115 -6.26 -6.98 -6.22
CA THR A 115 -6.96 -7.67 -7.30
C THR A 115 -8.20 -8.33 -6.75
N THR A 116 -9.33 -8.04 -7.38
CA THR A 116 -10.56 -8.81 -7.18
C THR A 116 -10.73 -9.78 -8.34
N ALA A 117 -11.16 -11.00 -8.04
CA ALA A 117 -11.47 -12.00 -9.06
C ALA A 117 -12.90 -11.82 -9.59
N VAL A 118 -13.70 -12.89 -9.60
CA VAL A 118 -14.96 -12.97 -10.36
C VAL A 118 -16.03 -11.99 -9.87
N ALA A 119 -16.23 -11.89 -8.56
CA ALA A 119 -17.33 -11.13 -7.99
C ALA A 119 -16.87 -9.79 -7.42
N ALA A 120 -17.71 -8.76 -7.62
CA ALA A 120 -17.43 -7.43 -7.09
C ALA A 120 -17.26 -7.47 -5.57
N SER A 121 -16.24 -6.78 -5.08
CA SER A 121 -15.87 -6.77 -3.66
C SER A 121 -15.62 -5.35 -3.19
N LEU A 122 -16.00 -5.06 -1.95
CA LEU A 122 -15.74 -3.75 -1.36
C LEU A 122 -14.27 -3.70 -0.93
N THR A 123 -13.48 -2.81 -1.51
CA THR A 123 -12.05 -2.70 -1.21
C THR A 123 -11.65 -1.24 -1.02
N ALA A 124 -10.78 -1.00 -0.05
CA ALA A 124 -10.06 0.24 0.13
C ALA A 124 -8.64 -0.08 0.61
N ALA A 125 -7.64 0.68 0.17
CA ALA A 125 -6.29 0.47 0.68
C ALA A 125 -5.47 1.74 0.71
N MET A 126 -4.44 1.75 1.57
CA MET A 126 -3.46 2.83 1.65
C MET A 126 -2.06 2.27 1.88
N VAL A 127 -1.07 2.95 1.31
CA VAL A 127 0.35 2.72 1.57
C VAL A 127 0.83 3.83 2.49
N LEU A 128 1.35 3.44 3.64
CA LEU A 128 1.85 4.33 4.68
C LEU A 128 3.38 4.28 4.71
N GLY A 129 4.01 5.44 4.82
CA GLY A 129 5.45 5.60 5.02
C GLY A 129 5.79 5.88 6.48
N PHE A 130 6.82 5.21 7.00
CA PHE A 130 7.33 5.37 8.35
C PHE A 130 8.83 5.64 8.33
N ASN A 131 9.34 6.26 9.40
CA ASN A 131 10.74 6.65 9.56
C ASN A 131 11.23 7.50 8.37
N PRO A 132 10.71 8.73 8.22
CA PRO A 132 11.16 9.62 7.15
C PRO A 132 12.63 9.98 7.33
N ARG A 133 13.35 10.15 6.21
CA ARG A 133 14.81 10.35 6.20
C ARG A 133 15.26 11.81 6.32
N PHE A 134 14.50 12.75 5.78
CA PHE A 134 15.00 14.11 5.51
C PHE A 134 14.10 15.24 6.02
N ALA A 135 12.84 14.95 6.34
CA ALA A 135 11.84 15.93 6.78
C ALA A 135 10.75 15.23 7.60
N PRO A 136 9.82 15.95 8.24
CA PRO A 136 8.60 15.36 8.79
C PRO A 136 7.86 14.56 7.72
N ALA A 137 7.21 13.46 8.12
CA ALA A 137 6.48 12.60 7.20
C ALA A 137 5.37 13.35 6.44
N SER A 138 4.76 14.34 7.08
CA SER A 138 3.68 15.16 6.51
C SER A 138 4.03 15.83 5.18
N ASP A 139 5.31 16.16 4.97
CA ASP A 139 5.81 16.85 3.79
C ASP A 139 5.82 15.95 2.54
N PHE A 140 5.70 14.64 2.76
CA PHE A 140 5.73 13.62 1.71
C PHE A 140 4.38 12.93 1.51
N ASN A 141 3.30 13.49 2.07
CA ASN A 141 1.96 12.98 1.81
C ASN A 141 1.63 13.05 0.32
N ALA A 142 0.85 12.06 -0.12
CA ALA A 142 0.23 12.08 -1.44
C ALA A 142 -0.65 13.32 -1.59
N ALA A 143 -0.72 13.85 -2.82
CA ALA A 143 -1.59 14.98 -3.15
C ALA A 143 -3.08 14.73 -2.87
N THR A 144 -3.48 13.47 -2.69
CA THR A 144 -4.83 13.08 -2.30
C THR A 144 -5.16 13.34 -0.82
N VAL A 145 -4.19 13.74 0.00
CA VAL A 145 -4.42 14.21 1.38
C VAL A 145 -4.72 15.71 1.34
N PRO A 146 -6.00 16.13 1.48
CA PRO A 146 -6.36 17.53 1.27
C PRO A 146 -6.09 18.42 2.49
N GLN A 147 -6.01 17.82 3.68
CA GLN A 147 -5.89 18.56 4.93
C GLN A 147 -5.32 17.69 6.04
N ILE A 148 -4.55 18.32 6.93
CA ILE A 148 -4.15 17.81 8.24
C ILE A 148 -4.68 18.81 9.28
N VAL A 149 -5.32 18.33 10.36
CA VAL A 149 -5.90 19.17 11.41
C VAL A 149 -5.25 18.83 12.75
N GLY A 150 -4.81 19.86 13.48
CA GLY A 150 -4.23 19.75 14.82
C GLY A 150 -2.94 20.55 14.99
#